data_AF-A0A0D0CW71-F1
#
_entry.id   AF-A0A0D0CW71-F1
#
_cell.length_a   1.000
_cell.length_b   1.000
_cell.length_c   1.000
_cell.angle_alpha   90.00
_cell.angle_beta   90.00
_cell.angle_gamma   90.00
#
_symmetry.space_group_name_H-M   'P 1'
#
loop_
_entity.id
_entity.type
_entity.pdbx_description
1 polymer ?
#
loop_
_entity_poly.entity_id
_entity_poly.type
_entity_poly.pdbx_seq_one_letter_code
_entity_poly.pdbx_strand_id
1 'polypeptide(L)'
;LYFRAGKENPGVFKSMAKILEGHVYTIGNLCAECVSFKYPPNAPCCCCHHNLYNEPDFAQVQSLLESVCHTHGFQVIFLPKFHCELKFIEKC
;
A
#
# COMPACT_ATOMS: atom_id res chain seq x y z
N LEU A 1 -10.33 -0.16 -17.89
CA LEU A 1 -9.46 -1.33 -17.63
C LEU A 1 -8.20 -0.84 -16.92
N TYR A 2 -7.87 -1.45 -15.76
CA TYR A 2 -6.74 -1.07 -14.89
C TYR A 2 -5.38 -1.08 -15.60
N PHE A 3 -5.28 -1.82 -16.71
CA PHE A 3 -4.09 -1.88 -17.54
C PHE A 3 -4.41 -1.27 -18.92
N ARG A 4 -3.72 -0.18 -19.25
CA ARG A 4 -3.75 0.37 -20.61
C ARG A 4 -3.02 -0.62 -21.52
N ALA A 5 -3.66 -1.01 -22.62
CA ALA A 5 -3.03 -1.82 -23.66
C ALA A 5 -1.77 -1.09 -24.21
N GLY A 6 -0.69 -1.83 -24.43
CA GLY A 6 0.57 -1.30 -24.99
C GLY A 6 1.69 -0.98 -24.00
N LYS A 7 1.54 -1.26 -22.70
CA LYS A 7 2.68 -1.24 -21.76
C LYS A 7 3.41 -2.59 -21.78
N GLU A 8 4.73 -2.59 -21.74
CA GLU A 8 5.51 -3.79 -21.42
C GLU A 8 5.06 -4.31 -20.04
N ASN A 9 4.59 -5.55 -19.99
CA ASN A 9 4.14 -6.25 -18.78
C ASN A 9 2.91 -5.61 -18.07
N PRO A 10 1.74 -5.54 -18.72
CA PRO A 10 0.51 -5.10 -18.08
C PRO A 10 0.14 -6.06 -16.95
N GLY A 11 -0.18 -5.53 -15.76
CA GLY A 11 -0.52 -6.36 -14.60
C GLY A 11 0.64 -6.72 -13.69
N VAL A 12 1.88 -6.51 -14.12
CA VAL A 12 3.05 -6.82 -13.27
C VAL A 12 3.31 -5.67 -12.29
N PHE A 13 3.50 -6.03 -11.02
CA PHE A 13 3.85 -5.07 -9.98
C PHE A 13 5.19 -4.41 -10.32
N LYS A 14 5.17 -3.08 -10.42
CA LYS A 14 6.39 -2.28 -10.48
C LYS A 14 6.99 -2.25 -9.09
N SER A 15 8.31 -2.42 -8.96
CA SER A 15 8.96 -2.31 -7.65
C SER A 15 8.60 -0.99 -6.98
N MET A 16 8.58 -0.98 -5.64
CA MET A 16 8.21 0.21 -4.86
C MET A 16 9.03 1.45 -5.25
N ALA A 17 10.33 1.27 -5.50
CA ALA A 17 11.21 2.32 -6.02
C ALA A 17 10.70 2.86 -7.37
N LYS A 18 10.43 2.01 -8.37
CA LYS A 18 9.92 2.47 -9.67
C LYS A 18 8.58 3.21 -9.60
N ILE A 19 7.76 2.93 -8.60
CA ILE A 19 6.50 3.67 -8.37
C ILE A 19 6.83 5.08 -7.86
N LEU A 20 7.70 5.17 -6.85
CA LEU A 20 8.11 6.43 -6.24
C LEU A 20 8.92 7.34 -7.21
N GLU A 21 9.65 6.78 -8.18
CA GLU A 21 10.39 7.58 -9.18
C GLU A 21 9.44 8.44 -10.01
N GLY A 22 8.20 7.97 -10.20
CA GLY A 22 7.15 8.72 -10.86
C GLY A 22 6.56 9.86 -10.03
N HIS A 23 6.84 9.91 -8.72
CA HIS A 23 6.19 10.79 -7.74
C HIS A 23 7.16 11.81 -7.10
N VAL A 24 8.12 12.36 -7.86
CA VAL A 24 9.06 13.43 -7.44
C VAL A 24 9.95 13.07 -6.24
N TYR A 25 9.90 11.82 -5.74
CA TYR A 25 10.79 11.37 -4.68
C TYR A 25 12.21 11.22 -5.18
N THR A 26 13.17 11.75 -4.40
CA THR A 26 14.58 11.42 -4.62
C THR A 26 14.83 10.02 -4.08
N ILE A 27 14.77 9.04 -4.98
CA ILE A 27 15.11 7.65 -4.64
C ILE A 27 16.63 7.54 -4.62
N GLY A 28 17.25 7.98 -3.52
CA GLY A 28 18.59 7.53 -3.20
C GLY A 28 18.63 6.01 -2.96
N ASN A 29 19.64 5.51 -2.26
CA ASN A 29 19.69 4.12 -1.79
C ASN A 29 18.68 3.85 -0.64
N LEU A 30 17.39 4.16 -0.86
CA LEU A 30 16.32 3.81 0.08
C LEU A 30 16.17 2.30 0.10
N CYS A 31 16.19 1.73 1.30
CA CYS A 31 15.83 0.33 1.48
C CYS A 31 14.34 0.11 1.12
N ALA A 32 13.98 -1.14 0.80
CA ALA A 32 12.60 -1.49 0.52
C ALA A 32 11.69 -1.21 1.73
N GLU A 33 12.15 -1.58 2.92
CA GLU A 33 11.45 -1.44 4.20
C GLU A 33 12.44 -1.19 5.35
N CYS A 34 11.96 -0.58 6.44
CA CYS A 34 12.72 -0.50 7.68
C CYS A 34 12.64 -1.83 8.44
N VAL A 35 13.64 -2.10 9.28
CA VAL A 35 13.69 -3.33 10.08
C VAL A 35 12.41 -3.49 10.90
N SER A 36 11.71 -4.61 10.69
CA SER A 36 10.44 -4.94 11.36
C SER A 36 9.35 -3.88 11.22
N PHE A 37 9.32 -3.11 10.13
CA PHE A 37 8.37 -2.01 9.91
C PHE A 37 8.38 -0.94 11.00
N LYS A 38 9.52 -0.78 11.69
CA LYS A 38 9.71 0.25 12.71
C LYS A 38 10.34 1.47 12.06
N TYR A 39 9.55 2.55 11.96
CA TYR A 39 9.96 3.79 11.31
C TYR A 39 10.60 4.75 12.31
N PRO A 40 11.69 5.46 11.95
CA PRO A 40 12.26 6.47 12.82
C PRO A 40 11.28 7.66 12.94
N PRO A 41 11.02 8.17 14.15
CA PRO A 41 10.01 9.22 14.37
C PRO A 41 10.33 10.54 13.65
N ASN A 42 11.61 10.80 13.36
CA ASN A 42 12.07 12.05 12.74
C ASN A 42 12.58 11.86 11.29
N ALA A 43 12.21 10.77 10.63
CA ALA A 43 12.66 10.48 9.26
C ALA A 43 11.46 10.28 8.33
N PRO A 44 10.90 11.37 7.74
CA PRO A 44 9.73 11.28 6.87
C PRO A 44 9.97 10.45 5.60
N CYS A 45 11.24 10.24 5.20
CA CYS A 45 11.62 9.43 4.04
C CYS A 45 12.62 8.32 4.41
N CYS A 46 12.21 7.35 5.23
CA CYS A 46 13.12 6.31 5.74
C CYS A 46 13.26 5.06 4.84
N CYS A 47 12.21 4.67 4.10
CA CYS A 47 12.23 3.51 3.19
C CYS A 47 11.15 3.64 2.12
N CYS A 48 11.23 2.85 1.05
CA CYS A 48 10.23 2.88 -0.02
C CYS A 48 8.81 2.59 0.52
N HIS A 49 8.68 1.61 1.42
CA HIS A 49 7.40 1.24 2.02
C HIS A 49 6.74 2.41 2.77
N HIS A 50 7.49 3.11 3.63
CA HIS A 50 6.96 4.23 4.41
C HIS A 50 6.49 5.39 3.53
N ASN A 51 7.26 5.72 2.50
CA ASN A 51 6.89 6.78 1.56
C ASN A 51 5.62 6.40 0.78
N LEU A 52 5.54 5.18 0.23
CA LEU A 52 4.35 4.73 -0.50
C LEU A 52 3.11 4.64 0.39
N TYR A 53 3.26 4.20 1.64
CA TYR A 53 2.13 4.08 2.56
C TYR A 53 1.51 5.44 2.89
N ASN A 54 2.32 6.49 2.99
CA ASN A 54 1.87 7.85 3.30
C ASN A 54 1.65 8.73 2.08
N GLU A 55 1.84 8.21 0.87
CA GLU A 55 1.64 8.95 -0.36
C GLU A 55 0.15 9.34 -0.50
N PRO A 56 -0.18 10.64 -0.61
CA PRO A 56 -1.56 11.10 -0.61
C PRO A 56 -2.38 10.53 -1.78
N ASP A 57 -1.75 10.32 -2.94
CA ASP A 57 -2.37 9.72 -4.12
C ASP A 57 -2.85 8.26 -3.89
N PHE A 58 -2.33 7.58 -2.87
CA PHE A 58 -2.80 6.24 -2.49
C PHE A 58 -3.69 6.28 -1.25
N ALA A 59 -3.37 7.12 -0.27
CA ALA A 59 -4.10 7.20 0.98
C ALA A 59 -5.51 7.81 0.84
N GLN A 60 -5.72 8.70 -0.14
CA GLN A 60 -6.97 9.45 -0.27
C GLN A 60 -7.91 8.92 -1.36
N VAL A 61 -7.50 7.90 -2.12
CA VAL A 61 -8.29 7.36 -3.23
C VAL A 61 -9.25 6.29 -2.71
N GLN A 62 -10.54 6.48 -3.00
CA GLN A 62 -11.56 5.47 -2.75
C GLN A 62 -11.22 4.18 -3.50
N SER A 63 -11.20 3.06 -2.79
CA SER A 63 -10.90 1.76 -3.40
C SER A 63 -12.00 1.35 -4.38
N LEU A 64 -11.63 0.54 -5.37
CA LEU A 64 -12.61 -0.03 -6.31
C LEU A 64 -13.72 -0.80 -5.56
N LEU A 65 -13.37 -1.50 -4.48
CA LEU A 65 -14.32 -2.22 -3.65
C LEU A 65 -15.35 -1.26 -3.03
N GLU A 66 -14.88 -0.17 -2.41
CA GLU A 66 -15.75 0.85 -1.86
C GLU A 66 -16.66 1.44 -2.94
N SER A 67 -16.12 1.80 -4.11
CA SER A 67 -16.93 2.35 -5.20
C SER A 67 -18.00 1.37 -5.67
N VAL A 68 -17.66 0.10 -5.86
CA VAL A 68 -18.62 -0.94 -6.28
C VAL A 68 -19.69 -1.15 -5.22
N CYS A 69 -19.31 -1.37 -3.96
CA CYS A 69 -20.27 -1.54 -2.87
C CYS A 69 -21.19 -0.32 -2.70
N HIS A 70 -20.65 0.89 -2.81
CA HIS A 70 -21.42 2.12 -2.74
C HIS A 70 -22.48 2.21 -3.85
N THR A 71 -22.15 1.81 -5.09
CA THR A 71 -23.14 1.76 -6.19
C THR A 71 -24.29 0.78 -5.94
N HIS A 72 -24.09 -0.19 -5.05
CA HIS A 72 -25.09 -1.15 -4.62
C HIS A 72 -25.74 -0.80 -3.28
N GLY A 73 -25.46 0.38 -2.70
CA GLY A 73 -26.03 0.83 -1.44
C GLY A 73 -25.40 0.23 -0.18
N PHE A 74 -24.21 -0.38 -0.29
CA PHE A 74 -23.47 -0.96 0.84
C PHE A 74 -22.32 -0.05 1.28
N GLN A 75 -22.15 0.08 2.60
CA GLN A 75 -20.98 0.72 3.20
C GLN A 75 -19.88 -0.31 3.46
N VAL A 76 -18.65 0.01 3.07
CA VAL A 76 -17.46 -0.80 3.35
C VAL A 76 -16.74 -0.24 4.56
N ILE A 77 -16.31 -1.12 5.47
CA ILE A 77 -15.52 -0.78 6.65
C ILE A 77 -14.25 -1.62 6.60
N PHE A 78 -13.09 -0.97 6.52
CA PHE A 78 -11.81 -1.67 6.65
C PHE A 78 -11.46 -1.80 8.12
N LEU A 79 -11.59 -3.02 8.63
CA LEU A 79 -11.06 -3.33 9.95
C LEU A 79 -9.54 -3.48 9.83
N PRO A 80 -8.74 -2.83 10.70
CA PRO A 80 -7.32 -3.13 10.82
C PRO A 80 -7.17 -4.64 10.93
N LYS A 81 -6.19 -5.24 10.23
CA LYS A 81 -5.88 -6.66 10.40
C LYS A 81 -5.55 -6.89 11.86
N PHE A 82 -6.53 -7.35 12.62
CA PHE A 82 -6.31 -7.86 13.95
C PHE A 82 -5.61 -9.18 13.74
N HIS A 83 -4.29 -9.19 13.94
CA HIS A 83 -3.59 -10.44 14.18
C HIS A 83 -4.11 -10.95 15.53
N CYS A 84 -5.22 -11.70 15.52
CA CYS A 84 -5.50 -12.58 16.65
C CYS A 84 -4.27 -13.47 16.75
N GLU A 85 -3.43 -13.27 17.77
CA GLU A 85 -2.66 -14.38 18.29
C GLU A 85 -3.69 -15.45 18.64
N LEU A 86 -3.88 -16.43 17.75
CA LEU A 86 -4.84 -17.52 17.94
C LEU A 86 -4.61 -18.06 19.34
N LYS A 87 -5.61 -17.91 20.21
CA LYS A 87 -5.53 -18.48 21.56
C LYS A 87 -5.41 -19.99 21.40
N PHE A 88 -4.79 -20.66 22.36
CA PHE A 88 -4.55 -22.11 22.32
C PHE A 88 -5.83 -22.94 22.02
N ILE A 89 -7.02 -22.42 22.35
CA ILE A 89 -8.32 -23.04 22.07
C ILE A 89 -8.84 -22.85 20.63
N GLU A 90 -8.24 -21.95 19.86
CA GLU A 90 -8.60 -21.65 18.46
C GLU A 90 -7.69 -22.38 17.46
N LYS A 91 -6.66 -23.08 17.95
CA LYS A 91 -5.85 -24.00 17.15
C LYS A 91 -6.48 -25.39 17.23
N CYS A 92 -7.39 -25.68 16.29
CA CYS A 92 -7.84 -27.06 16.02
C CYS A 92 -6.71 -27.86 15.34
#